data_AF-A0A8J2HRD4-F1
#
_entry.id   AF-A0A8J2HRD4-F1
#
_cell.length_a   1.000
_cell.length_b   1.000
_cell.length_c   1.000
_cell.angle_alpha   90.00
_cell.angle_beta   90.00
_cell.angle_gamma   90.00
#
_symmetry.space_group_name_H-M   'P 1'
#
loop_
_entity.id
_entity.type
_entity.pdbx_description
1 polymer ?
#
loop_
_entity_poly.entity_id
_entity_poly.type
_entity_poly.pdbx_seq_one_letter_code
_entity_poly.pdbx_strand_id
1 'polypeptide(L)'
;MFTKKRLLKLNEPMEIVPPPTQKFTIDQWRLDNQARFRKCNIHCQLVESLIAESERICDSTLELTKTNKTATDYELKEKLTDVKFVKDEILRHRKDVILEIDALKTYKARLIDGLSSIQENAADICKKCLIAREHRLGIDLTVDDVEKELKKELEVISRADSIFTRTLEHTNEQIRILKSLLYYLDGDLENKDRSIQLDQRNLSLKETSLNLKWDLHTDEIVMSTMKQMNSTRVLRCYIDNILKEINITRLEKNIAEKEGFLALAHTRLGNRCHRPNLELTRDQVEQKLVQEVYDIRQTVAKLQQTLNEAHATLRYLLSMQIQLEEDINIKTNTLKIDEIECMTLRQSLNYHAY
;
A
#
# COMPACT_ATOMS: atom_id res chain seq x y z
N MET A 1 106.79 -39.03 -59.55
CA MET A 1 108.06 -38.47 -59.07
C MET A 1 107.78 -37.33 -58.08
N PHE A 2 108.29 -37.48 -56.85
CA PHE A 2 108.63 -36.48 -55.83
C PHE A 2 107.65 -35.37 -55.38
N THR A 3 107.01 -35.65 -54.23
CA THR A 3 107.02 -34.88 -52.96
C THR A 3 107.37 -33.38 -52.96
N LYS A 4 106.55 -32.57 -52.27
CA LYS A 4 106.93 -31.94 -50.98
C LYS A 4 105.77 -31.20 -50.30
N LYS A 5 105.45 -31.65 -49.07
CA LYS A 5 104.82 -30.88 -48.00
C LYS A 5 105.70 -29.67 -47.66
N ARG A 6 105.09 -28.49 -47.46
CA ARG A 6 105.65 -27.43 -46.61
C ARG A 6 104.61 -27.01 -45.59
N LEU A 7 104.98 -27.19 -44.33
CA LEU A 7 104.24 -26.87 -43.13
C LEU A 7 104.66 -25.50 -42.59
N LEU A 8 103.73 -24.90 -41.83
CA LEU A 8 103.84 -23.88 -40.76
C LEU A 8 103.82 -22.40 -41.14
N LYS A 9 102.79 -21.68 -40.64
CA LYS A 9 102.75 -20.78 -39.46
C LYS A 9 101.35 -20.09 -39.48
N LEU A 10 100.67 -19.59 -38.45
CA LEU A 10 100.71 -19.55 -36.98
C LEU A 10 99.27 -19.10 -36.57
N ASN A 11 98.87 -19.29 -35.31
CA ASN A 11 97.60 -18.84 -34.69
C ASN A 11 97.05 -17.46 -35.15
N GLU A 12 95.82 -17.45 -35.66
CA GLU A 12 94.87 -16.32 -35.58
C GLU A 12 93.53 -16.86 -35.02
N PRO A 13 92.83 -16.13 -34.13
CA PRO A 13 91.54 -16.57 -33.62
C PRO A 13 90.55 -16.61 -34.79
N MET A 14 89.91 -17.77 -35.04
CA MET A 14 88.80 -17.85 -36.00
C MET A 14 87.65 -16.99 -35.49
N GLU A 15 87.55 -15.75 -35.97
CA GLU A 15 86.31 -15.00 -35.97
C GLU A 15 85.27 -15.84 -36.73
N ILE A 16 84.26 -16.31 -35.99
CA ILE A 16 83.07 -16.91 -36.60
C ILE A 16 82.35 -15.75 -37.29
N VAL A 17 82.70 -15.49 -38.56
CA VAL A 17 81.93 -14.59 -39.41
C VAL A 17 80.64 -15.33 -39.77
N PRO A 18 79.45 -14.87 -39.32
CA PRO A 18 78.20 -15.53 -39.66
C PRO A 18 78.02 -15.55 -41.18
N PRO A 19 77.38 -16.60 -41.74
CA PRO A 19 77.19 -16.72 -43.19
C PRO A 19 76.53 -15.45 -43.75
N PRO A 20 76.98 -14.95 -44.91
CA PRO A 20 76.41 -13.73 -45.49
C PRO A 20 74.91 -13.92 -45.65
N THR A 21 74.15 -13.01 -45.05
CA THR A 21 72.69 -12.99 -45.16
C THR A 21 72.31 -13.02 -46.64
N GLN A 22 71.39 -13.93 -46.99
CA GLN A 22 70.86 -14.03 -48.35
C GLN A 22 70.27 -12.68 -48.76
N LYS A 23 70.89 -12.02 -49.75
CA LYS A 23 70.48 -10.70 -50.22
C LYS A 23 69.42 -10.87 -51.31
N PHE A 24 68.26 -10.25 -51.13
CA PHE A 24 67.20 -10.21 -52.13
C PHE A 24 67.64 -9.41 -53.36
N THR A 25 67.13 -9.78 -54.54
CA THR A 25 67.33 -8.95 -55.74
C THR A 25 66.48 -7.68 -55.65
N ILE A 26 66.89 -6.63 -56.36
CA ILE A 26 66.15 -5.36 -56.38
C ILE A 26 64.71 -5.55 -56.87
N ASP A 27 64.47 -6.51 -57.78
CA ASP A 27 63.15 -6.82 -58.30
C ASP A 27 62.28 -7.57 -57.27
N GLN A 28 62.86 -8.48 -56.47
CA GLN A 28 62.16 -9.10 -55.33
C GLN A 28 61.77 -8.05 -54.28
N TRP A 29 62.66 -7.10 -53.99
CA TRP A 29 62.39 -5.98 -53.10
C TRP A 29 61.29 -5.05 -53.64
N ARG A 30 61.32 -4.74 -54.95
CA ARG A 30 60.30 -3.91 -55.62
C ARG A 30 58.93 -4.59 -55.61
N LEU A 31 58.86 -5.88 -55.92
CA LEU A 31 57.61 -6.64 -55.94
C LEU A 31 56.99 -6.75 -54.53
N ASP A 32 57.79 -7.04 -53.51
CA ASP A 32 57.29 -7.13 -52.13
C ASP A 32 56.84 -5.77 -51.59
N ASN A 33 57.60 -4.69 -51.84
CA ASN A 33 57.17 -3.34 -51.48
C ASN A 33 55.92 -2.88 -52.23
N GLN A 34 55.78 -3.24 -53.50
CA GLN A 34 54.57 -2.94 -54.27
C GLN A 34 53.37 -3.72 -53.72
N ALA A 35 53.54 -4.98 -53.33
CA ALA A 35 52.49 -5.78 -52.69
C ALA A 35 52.10 -5.21 -51.31
N ARG A 36 53.08 -4.80 -50.49
CA ARG A 36 52.85 -4.12 -49.20
C ARG A 36 52.14 -2.78 -49.37
N PHE A 37 52.53 -1.98 -50.36
CA PHE A 37 51.88 -0.72 -50.67
C PHE A 37 50.43 -0.92 -51.11
N ARG A 38 50.15 -1.92 -51.95
CA ARG A 38 48.77 -2.28 -52.34
C ARG A 38 47.94 -2.72 -51.13
N LYS A 39 48.48 -3.56 -50.25
CA LYS A 39 47.80 -3.96 -48.99
C LYS A 39 47.53 -2.78 -48.07
N CYS A 40 48.52 -1.91 -47.88
CA CYS A 40 48.40 -0.69 -47.09
C CYS A 40 47.30 0.23 -47.66
N ASN A 41 47.28 0.43 -48.98
CA ASN A 41 46.27 1.24 -49.65
C ASN A 41 44.85 0.69 -49.47
N ILE A 42 44.67 -0.64 -49.60
CA ILE A 42 43.38 -1.30 -49.33
C ILE A 42 42.97 -1.12 -47.86
N HIS A 43 43.91 -1.23 -46.92
CA HIS A 43 43.64 -0.99 -45.50
C HIS A 43 43.27 0.47 -45.21
N CYS A 44 43.95 1.45 -45.81
CA CYS A 44 43.60 2.87 -45.68
C CYS A 44 42.18 3.14 -46.20
N GLN A 45 41.83 2.62 -47.39
CA GLN A 45 40.48 2.75 -47.94
C GLN A 45 39.40 2.12 -47.05
N LEU A 46 39.69 0.97 -46.42
CA LEU A 46 38.79 0.34 -45.47
C LEU A 46 38.62 1.19 -44.20
N VAL A 47 39.71 1.75 -43.66
CA VAL A 47 39.67 2.63 -42.48
C VAL A 47 38.90 3.91 -42.78
N GLU A 48 39.14 4.55 -43.93
CA GLU A 48 38.38 5.72 -44.38
C GLU A 48 36.88 5.41 -44.51
N SER A 49 36.53 4.25 -45.08
CA SER A 49 35.14 3.81 -45.16
C SER A 49 34.51 3.54 -43.78
N LEU A 50 35.27 2.99 -42.83
CA LEU A 50 34.80 2.75 -41.46
C LEU A 50 34.60 4.05 -40.68
N ILE A 51 35.50 5.01 -40.83
CA ILE A 51 35.37 6.34 -40.22
C ILE A 51 34.14 7.05 -40.80
N ALA A 52 33.98 7.07 -42.12
CA ALA A 52 32.82 7.68 -42.77
C ALA A 52 31.49 7.01 -42.35
N GLU A 53 31.48 5.68 -42.16
CA GLU A 53 30.32 4.99 -41.63
C GLU A 53 30.04 5.34 -40.17
N SER A 54 31.08 5.39 -39.33
CA SER A 54 30.96 5.80 -37.93
C SER A 54 30.43 7.23 -37.80
N GLU A 55 30.93 8.17 -38.62
CA GLU A 55 30.46 9.56 -38.65
C GLU A 55 28.97 9.62 -39.05
N ARG A 56 28.57 8.88 -40.09
CA ARG A 56 27.16 8.80 -40.49
C ARG A 56 26.25 8.24 -39.39
N ILE A 57 26.70 7.20 -38.67
CA ILE A 57 25.96 6.65 -37.54
C ILE A 57 25.87 7.66 -36.40
N CYS A 58 26.96 8.36 -36.06
CA CYS A 58 26.96 9.42 -35.05
C CYS A 58 26.00 10.55 -35.41
N ASP A 59 26.00 11.02 -36.65
CA ASP A 59 25.09 12.07 -37.11
C ASP A 59 23.63 11.60 -37.07
N SER A 60 23.36 10.38 -37.56
CA SER A 60 22.02 9.80 -37.54
C SER A 60 21.50 9.60 -36.12
N THR A 61 22.34 9.14 -35.19
CA THR A 61 21.96 8.94 -33.78
C THR A 61 21.78 10.26 -33.04
N LEU A 62 22.59 11.26 -33.34
CA LEU A 62 22.44 12.61 -32.81
C LEU A 62 21.10 13.23 -33.24
N GLU A 63 20.76 13.13 -34.52
CA GLU A 63 19.51 13.68 -35.05
C GLU A 63 18.28 12.95 -34.49
N LEU A 64 18.33 11.62 -34.39
CA LEU A 64 17.28 10.83 -33.73
C LEU A 64 17.13 11.21 -32.25
N THR A 65 18.24 11.42 -31.53
CA THR A 65 18.22 11.81 -30.12
C THR A 65 17.60 13.20 -29.94
N LYS A 66 17.95 14.16 -30.80
CA LYS A 66 17.37 15.50 -30.78
C LYS A 66 15.87 15.49 -31.06
N THR A 67 15.44 14.76 -32.09
CA THR A 67 14.02 14.65 -32.44
C THR A 67 13.20 13.96 -31.35
N ASN A 68 13.72 12.89 -30.76
CA ASN A 68 13.09 12.25 -29.61
C ASN A 68 13.02 13.17 -28.38
N LYS A 69 14.08 13.93 -28.11
CA LYS A 69 14.11 14.92 -27.03
C LYS A 69 13.06 16.01 -27.24
N THR A 70 12.98 16.60 -28.42
CA THR A 70 12.00 17.67 -28.70
C THR A 70 10.56 17.17 -28.61
N ALA A 71 10.30 15.94 -29.07
CA ALA A 71 9.00 15.29 -28.91
C ALA A 71 8.65 15.06 -27.43
N THR A 72 9.57 14.48 -26.66
CA THR A 72 9.39 14.22 -25.22
C THR A 72 9.20 15.52 -24.44
N ASP A 73 9.99 16.57 -24.73
CA ASP A 73 9.87 17.88 -24.08
C ASP A 73 8.52 18.54 -24.41
N TYR A 74 7.97 18.31 -25.61
CA TYR A 74 6.64 18.80 -25.98
C TYR A 74 5.54 18.10 -25.17
N GLU A 75 5.55 16.77 -25.14
CA GLU A 75 4.57 15.98 -24.37
C GLU A 75 4.62 16.30 -22.86
N LEU A 76 5.83 16.47 -22.30
CA LEU A 76 5.99 16.88 -20.90
C LEU A 76 5.38 18.27 -20.64
N LYS A 77 5.51 19.22 -21.58
CA LYS A 77 4.89 20.54 -21.44
C LYS A 77 3.37 20.47 -21.48
N GLU A 78 2.80 19.68 -22.39
CA GLU A 78 1.35 19.46 -22.50
C GLU A 78 0.80 18.86 -21.21
N LYS A 79 1.43 17.79 -20.71
CA LYS A 79 1.06 17.18 -19.43
C LYS A 79 1.17 18.17 -18.27
N LEU A 80 2.22 19.00 -18.25
CA LEU A 80 2.38 20.02 -17.23
C LEU A 80 1.24 21.06 -17.28
N THR A 81 0.78 21.45 -18.46
CA THR A 81 -0.37 22.36 -18.60
C THR A 81 -1.66 21.71 -18.10
N ASP A 82 -1.89 20.44 -18.39
CA ASP A 82 -3.08 19.72 -17.94
C ASP A 82 -3.10 19.55 -16.42
N VAL A 83 -1.98 19.14 -15.83
CA VAL A 83 -1.86 18.95 -14.36
C VAL A 83 -2.04 20.28 -13.64
N LYS A 84 -1.54 21.40 -14.19
CA LYS A 84 -1.78 22.74 -13.65
C LYS A 84 -3.25 23.16 -13.76
N PHE A 85 -3.89 22.87 -14.89
CA PHE A 85 -5.31 23.17 -15.07
C PHE A 85 -6.17 22.44 -14.02
N VAL A 86 -5.94 21.14 -13.82
CA VAL A 86 -6.64 20.35 -12.79
C VAL A 86 -6.33 20.88 -11.38
N LYS A 87 -5.08 21.27 -11.11
CA LYS A 87 -4.71 21.90 -9.83
C LYS A 87 -5.53 23.18 -9.59
N ASP A 88 -5.69 24.01 -10.61
CA ASP A 88 -6.46 25.25 -10.50
C ASP A 88 -7.96 24.99 -10.25
N GLU A 89 -8.54 23.94 -10.84
CA GLU A 89 -9.90 23.49 -10.51
C GLU A 89 -10.02 23.04 -9.06
N ILE A 90 -9.06 22.24 -8.58
CA ILE A 90 -9.05 21.78 -7.18
C ILE A 90 -8.93 22.97 -6.22
N LEU A 91 -8.12 23.98 -6.55
CA LEU A 91 -8.01 25.22 -5.79
C LEU A 91 -9.32 26.00 -5.74
N ARG A 92 -10.07 26.06 -6.85
CA ARG A 92 -11.40 26.66 -6.89
C ARG A 92 -12.35 25.94 -5.94
N HIS A 93 -12.50 24.62 -6.09
CA HIS A 93 -13.38 23.82 -5.24
C HIS A 93 -12.99 23.88 -3.76
N ARG A 94 -11.70 23.88 -3.45
CA ARG A 94 -11.19 24.07 -2.09
C ARG A 94 -11.67 25.39 -1.49
N LYS A 95 -11.62 26.48 -2.25
CA LYS A 95 -12.11 27.79 -1.81
C LYS A 95 -13.62 27.75 -1.55
N ASP A 96 -14.38 27.14 -2.44
CA ASP A 96 -15.85 27.02 -2.29
C ASP A 96 -16.22 26.21 -1.04
N VAL A 97 -15.53 25.10 -0.78
CA VAL A 97 -15.73 24.28 0.43
C VAL A 97 -15.42 25.07 1.71
N ILE A 98 -14.36 25.89 1.72
CA ILE A 98 -14.03 26.74 2.88
C ILE A 98 -15.16 27.75 3.14
N LEU A 99 -15.65 28.42 2.09
CA LEU A 99 -16.75 29.38 2.20
C LEU A 99 -18.02 28.71 2.73
N GLU A 100 -18.34 27.51 2.25
CA GLU A 100 -19.52 26.74 2.69
C GLU A 100 -19.39 26.33 4.18
N ILE A 101 -18.20 25.89 4.61
CA ILE A 101 -17.94 25.57 6.02
C ILE A 101 -18.16 26.80 6.91
N ASP A 102 -17.69 27.97 6.51
CA ASP A 102 -17.83 29.19 7.31
C ASP A 102 -19.27 29.71 7.34
N ALA A 103 -20.02 29.56 6.25
CA ALA A 103 -21.46 29.80 6.21
C ALA A 103 -22.19 28.87 7.18
N LEU A 104 -21.94 27.56 7.13
CA LEU A 104 -22.56 26.58 8.04
C LEU A 104 -22.21 26.83 9.51
N LYS A 105 -20.99 27.30 9.82
CA LYS A 105 -20.65 27.70 11.20
C LYS A 105 -21.50 28.88 11.68
N THR A 106 -21.79 29.84 10.81
CA THR A 106 -22.64 30.98 11.15
C THR A 106 -24.08 30.54 11.37
N TYR A 107 -24.62 29.66 10.50
CA TYR A 107 -25.94 29.08 10.71
C TYR A 107 -26.02 28.21 11.97
N LYS A 108 -24.98 27.44 12.26
CA LYS A 108 -24.86 26.68 13.51
C LYS A 108 -24.98 27.58 14.74
N ALA A 109 -24.27 28.72 14.76
CA ALA A 109 -24.36 29.67 15.86
C ALA A 109 -25.80 30.19 16.03
N ARG A 110 -26.45 30.59 14.94
CA ARG A 110 -27.86 31.04 14.97
C ARG A 110 -28.83 29.95 15.46
N LEU A 111 -28.59 28.70 15.08
CA LEU A 111 -29.39 27.56 15.56
C LEU A 111 -29.22 27.34 17.06
N ILE A 112 -28.00 27.46 17.58
CA ILE A 112 -27.71 27.36 19.02
C ILE A 112 -28.41 28.50 19.77
N ASP A 113 -28.28 29.75 19.29
CA ASP A 113 -28.93 30.89 19.91
C ASP A 113 -30.46 30.74 19.93
N GLY A 114 -31.04 30.28 18.81
CA GLY A 114 -32.48 30.01 18.72
C GLY A 114 -32.93 28.89 19.67
N LEU A 115 -32.13 27.84 19.82
CA LEU A 115 -32.42 26.73 20.72
C LEU A 115 -32.34 27.16 22.20
N SER A 116 -31.35 27.97 22.58
CA SER A 116 -31.30 28.60 23.91
C SER A 116 -32.52 29.49 24.16
N SER A 117 -32.95 30.28 23.16
CA SER A 117 -34.17 31.10 23.27
C SER A 117 -35.44 30.26 23.48
N ILE A 118 -35.55 29.10 22.84
CA ILE A 118 -36.69 28.19 23.00
C ILE A 118 -36.65 27.49 24.37
N GLN A 119 -35.50 26.93 24.75
CA GLN A 119 -35.35 26.09 25.95
C GLN A 119 -35.29 26.90 27.25
N GLU A 120 -34.48 27.97 27.28
CA GLU A 120 -34.17 28.72 28.50
C GLU A 120 -35.15 29.87 28.75
N ASN A 121 -35.94 30.25 27.73
CA ASN A 121 -36.90 31.35 27.85
C ASN A 121 -38.34 30.88 27.59
N ALA A 122 -38.70 30.56 26.34
CA ALA A 122 -40.09 30.29 25.99
C ALA A 122 -40.68 29.08 26.74
N ALA A 123 -39.98 27.95 26.75
CA ALA A 123 -40.42 26.74 27.45
C ALA A 123 -40.46 26.93 28.97
N ASP A 124 -39.46 27.60 29.54
CA ASP A 124 -39.34 27.82 30.98
C ASP A 124 -40.45 28.75 31.50
N ILE A 125 -40.74 29.86 30.80
CA ILE A 125 -41.84 30.76 31.14
C ILE A 125 -43.18 30.02 31.06
N CYS A 126 -43.44 29.29 29.98
CA CYS A 126 -44.70 28.57 29.80
C CYS A 126 -44.92 27.52 30.92
N LYS A 127 -43.86 26.79 31.30
CA LYS A 127 -43.88 25.84 32.44
C LYS A 127 -44.14 26.56 33.77
N LYS A 128 -43.48 27.69 34.04
CA LYS A 128 -43.70 28.48 35.26
C LYS A 128 -45.14 29.00 35.35
N CYS A 129 -45.73 29.43 34.23
CA CYS A 129 -47.14 29.83 34.17
C CYS A 129 -48.08 28.67 34.53
N LEU A 130 -47.83 27.46 34.03
CA LEU A 130 -48.61 26.27 34.39
C LEU A 130 -48.48 25.95 35.89
N ILE A 131 -47.26 25.90 36.43
CA ILE A 131 -47.02 25.65 37.86
C ILE A 131 -47.71 26.69 38.76
N ALA A 132 -47.62 27.97 38.41
CA ALA A 132 -48.28 29.03 39.17
C ALA A 132 -49.81 28.84 39.23
N ARG A 133 -50.41 28.28 38.18
CA ARG A 133 -51.84 28.01 38.11
C ARG A 133 -52.26 26.79 38.92
N GLU A 134 -51.37 25.82 39.11
CA GLU A 134 -51.61 24.65 39.99
C GLU A 134 -51.74 25.05 41.47
N HIS A 135 -51.29 26.24 41.85
CA HIS A 135 -51.43 26.77 43.20
C HIS A 135 -52.77 27.47 43.49
N ARG A 136 -53.72 27.48 42.55
CA ARG A 136 -55.09 27.95 42.81
C ARG A 136 -55.78 27.06 43.85
N LEU A 137 -56.73 27.62 44.61
CA LEU A 137 -57.36 26.93 45.75
C LEU A 137 -58.85 26.66 45.51
N GLY A 138 -59.33 25.54 46.05
CA GLY A 138 -60.76 25.21 46.07
C GLY A 138 -61.35 25.08 44.66
N ILE A 139 -62.52 25.69 44.45
CA ILE A 139 -63.26 25.63 43.17
C ILE A 139 -62.55 26.37 42.03
N ASP A 140 -61.57 27.25 42.32
CA ASP A 140 -60.82 27.98 41.31
C ASP A 140 -59.65 27.16 40.71
N LEU A 141 -59.29 26.01 41.32
CA LEU A 141 -58.36 25.04 40.75
C LEU A 141 -59.08 24.22 39.67
N THR A 142 -59.24 24.83 38.51
CA THR A 142 -59.96 24.25 37.37
C THR A 142 -59.12 24.32 36.11
N VAL A 143 -59.28 23.30 35.27
CA VAL A 143 -58.69 23.24 33.92
C VAL A 143 -59.54 24.11 32.99
N ASP A 144 -59.22 25.40 32.97
CA ASP A 144 -59.86 26.38 32.09
C ASP A 144 -59.22 26.40 30.69
N ASP A 145 -59.77 27.22 29.81
CA ASP A 145 -59.27 27.33 28.43
C ASP A 145 -57.85 27.91 28.36
N VAL A 146 -57.45 28.75 29.34
CA VAL A 146 -56.08 29.30 29.40
C VAL A 146 -55.07 28.18 29.67
N GLU A 147 -55.39 27.25 30.57
CA GLU A 147 -54.51 26.10 30.81
C GLU A 147 -54.41 25.20 29.57
N LYS A 148 -55.51 24.99 28.84
CA LYS A 148 -55.48 24.22 27.58
C LYS A 148 -54.60 24.90 26.53
N GLU A 149 -54.71 26.21 26.37
CA GLU A 149 -53.88 26.96 25.42
C GLU A 149 -52.40 26.96 25.83
N LEU A 150 -52.06 27.12 27.11
CA LEU A 150 -50.68 26.99 27.60
C LEU A 150 -50.08 25.60 27.34
N LYS A 151 -50.86 24.53 27.49
CA LYS A 151 -50.41 23.16 27.16
C LYS A 151 -50.17 22.99 25.65
N LYS A 152 -51.01 23.56 24.79
CA LYS A 152 -50.78 23.58 23.33
C LYS A 152 -49.54 24.39 22.96
N GLU A 153 -49.34 25.54 23.60
CA GLU A 153 -48.15 26.38 23.40
C GLU A 153 -46.87 25.60 23.74
N LEU A 154 -46.86 24.89 24.87
CA LEU A 154 -45.73 24.03 25.25
C LEU A 154 -45.49 22.89 24.24
N GLU A 155 -46.54 22.31 23.66
CA GLU A 155 -46.41 21.30 22.61
C GLU A 155 -45.77 21.88 21.34
N VAL A 156 -46.17 23.09 20.93
CA VAL A 156 -45.58 23.79 19.78
C VAL A 156 -44.11 24.13 20.03
N ILE A 157 -43.79 24.62 21.24
CA ILE A 157 -42.42 24.92 21.67
C ILE A 157 -41.56 23.65 21.63
N SER A 158 -42.08 22.51 22.12
CA SER A 158 -41.37 21.23 22.09
C SER A 158 -41.14 20.71 20.65
N ARG A 159 -42.11 20.91 19.75
CA ARG A 159 -41.93 20.58 18.32
C ARG A 159 -40.85 21.45 17.67
N ALA A 160 -40.83 22.75 17.97
CA ALA A 160 -39.81 23.67 17.48
C ALA A 160 -38.42 23.25 17.99
N ASP A 161 -38.28 22.95 19.29
CA ASP A 161 -37.06 22.44 19.90
C ASP A 161 -36.50 21.20 19.18
N SER A 162 -37.37 20.22 18.87
CA SER A 162 -36.99 19.02 18.13
C SER A 162 -36.47 19.32 16.73
N ILE A 163 -37.11 20.26 16.01
CA ILE A 163 -36.68 20.69 14.67
C ILE A 163 -35.31 21.39 14.72
N PHE A 164 -35.11 22.31 15.66
CA PHE A 164 -33.83 22.99 15.84
C PHE A 164 -32.71 22.00 16.19
N THR A 165 -32.96 21.08 17.13
CA THR A 165 -32.01 20.04 17.54
C THR A 165 -31.60 19.17 16.35
N ARG A 166 -32.57 18.61 15.61
CA ARG A 166 -32.29 17.78 14.44
C ARG A 166 -31.52 18.55 13.35
N THR A 167 -31.90 19.81 13.10
CA THR A 167 -31.23 20.64 12.09
C THR A 167 -29.79 20.98 12.51
N LEU A 168 -29.55 21.20 13.80
CA LEU A 168 -28.23 21.42 14.37
C LEU A 168 -27.35 20.17 14.23
N GLU A 169 -27.88 18.97 14.47
CA GLU A 169 -27.19 17.71 14.24
C GLU A 169 -26.79 17.53 12.77
N HIS A 170 -27.73 17.72 11.84
CA HIS A 170 -27.43 17.68 10.40
C HIS A 170 -26.37 18.71 9.98
N THR A 171 -26.45 19.93 10.51
CA THR A 171 -25.46 20.99 10.24
C THR A 171 -24.07 20.60 10.74
N ASN A 172 -23.97 20.04 11.95
CA ASN A 172 -22.71 19.58 12.51
C ASN A 172 -22.09 18.45 11.69
N GLU A 173 -22.90 17.50 11.24
CA GLU A 173 -22.42 16.40 10.41
C GLU A 173 -21.96 16.89 9.04
N GLN A 174 -22.70 17.80 8.41
CA GLN A 174 -22.29 18.38 7.13
C GLN A 174 -20.96 19.14 7.25
N ILE A 175 -20.74 19.89 8.33
CA ILE A 175 -19.46 20.54 8.60
C ILE A 175 -18.32 19.50 8.73
N ARG A 176 -18.57 18.35 9.36
CA ARG A 176 -17.55 17.28 9.48
C ARG A 176 -17.19 16.69 8.12
N ILE A 177 -18.19 16.39 7.30
CA ILE A 177 -18.00 15.84 5.95
C ILE A 177 -17.21 16.83 5.08
N LEU A 178 -17.58 18.12 5.07
CA LEU A 178 -16.87 19.14 4.30
C LEU A 178 -15.42 19.33 4.77
N LYS A 179 -15.15 19.25 6.07
CA LYS A 179 -13.77 19.25 6.60
C LYS A 179 -12.97 18.04 6.15
N SER A 180 -13.59 16.86 6.08
CA SER A 180 -12.93 15.67 5.53
C SER A 180 -12.64 15.83 4.05
N LEU A 181 -13.57 16.37 3.26
CA LEU A 181 -13.35 16.69 1.85
C LEU A 181 -12.19 17.68 1.67
N LEU A 182 -12.14 18.73 2.50
CA LEU A 182 -11.05 19.70 2.48
C LEU A 182 -9.67 19.03 2.67
N TYR A 183 -9.56 18.11 3.63
CA TYR A 183 -8.33 17.35 3.86
C TYR A 183 -7.91 16.54 2.62
N TYR A 184 -8.87 15.88 1.95
CA TYR A 184 -8.57 15.15 0.71
C TYR A 184 -8.13 16.07 -0.43
N LEU A 185 -8.77 17.24 -0.59
CA LEU A 185 -8.39 18.23 -1.60
C LEU A 185 -6.99 18.79 -1.33
N ASP A 186 -6.65 19.07 -0.06
CA ASP A 186 -5.31 19.53 0.33
C ASP A 186 -4.23 18.48 0.00
N GLY A 187 -4.50 17.20 0.28
CA GLY A 187 -3.59 16.11 -0.07
C GLY A 187 -3.40 15.94 -1.59
N ASP A 188 -4.47 16.06 -2.37
CA ASP A 188 -4.36 15.98 -3.84
C ASP A 188 -3.58 17.18 -4.40
N LEU A 189 -3.78 18.39 -3.85
CA LEU A 189 -2.99 19.56 -4.23
C LEU A 189 -1.49 19.34 -3.98
N GLU A 190 -1.12 18.78 -2.83
CA GLU A 190 0.28 18.48 -2.53
C GLU A 190 0.88 17.48 -3.54
N ASN A 191 0.11 16.45 -3.92
CA ASN A 191 0.54 15.48 -4.93
C ASN A 191 0.70 16.12 -6.32
N LYS A 192 -0.26 16.97 -6.73
CA LYS A 192 -0.17 17.72 -7.99
C LYS A 192 1.04 18.65 -7.99
N ASP A 193 1.32 19.32 -6.87
CA ASP A 193 2.50 20.17 -6.71
C ASP A 193 3.82 19.41 -6.85
N ARG A 194 3.92 18.23 -6.20
CA ARG A 194 5.07 17.34 -6.37
C ARG A 194 5.24 16.89 -7.82
N SER A 195 4.15 16.48 -8.48
CA SER A 195 4.18 16.06 -9.89
C SER A 195 4.65 17.20 -10.81
N ILE A 196 4.13 18.41 -10.60
CA ILE A 196 4.53 19.61 -11.35
C ILE A 196 6.02 19.90 -11.15
N GLN A 197 6.53 19.84 -9.92
CA GLN A 197 7.94 20.07 -9.63
C GLN A 197 8.85 19.05 -10.30
N LEU A 198 8.47 17.78 -10.30
CA LEU A 198 9.21 16.70 -10.97
C LEU A 198 9.26 16.92 -12.48
N ASP A 199 8.12 17.17 -13.11
CA ASP A 199 8.05 17.36 -14.57
C ASP A 199 8.76 18.66 -15.00
N GLN A 200 8.70 19.72 -14.18
CA GLN A 200 9.50 20.94 -14.39
C GLN A 200 11.00 20.69 -14.26
N ARG A 201 11.42 19.90 -13.26
CA ARG A 201 12.81 19.52 -13.09
C ARG A 201 13.30 18.73 -14.29
N ASN A 202 12.51 17.75 -14.76
CA ASN A 202 12.83 16.97 -15.96
C ASN A 202 13.02 17.86 -17.20
N LEU A 203 12.12 18.83 -17.42
CA LEU A 203 12.25 19.81 -18.51
C LEU A 203 13.49 20.71 -18.39
N SER A 204 14.00 20.93 -17.17
CA SER A 204 15.19 21.75 -16.92
C SER A 204 16.52 21.01 -17.13
N LEU A 205 16.49 19.67 -17.24
CA LEU A 205 17.68 18.85 -17.43
C LEU A 205 18.29 19.10 -18.82
N LYS A 206 19.63 19.18 -18.86
CA LYS A 206 20.41 19.39 -20.09
C LYS A 206 21.30 18.18 -20.35
N GLU A 207 21.76 18.03 -21.59
CA GLU A 207 22.66 16.95 -22.02
C GLU A 207 23.99 16.92 -21.23
N THR A 208 24.41 18.07 -20.71
CA THR A 208 25.61 18.24 -19.88
C THR A 208 25.37 18.09 -18.38
N SER A 209 24.16 17.71 -17.95
CA SER A 209 23.84 17.43 -16.55
C SER A 209 24.58 16.15 -16.09
N LEU A 210 25.87 16.31 -15.79
CA LEU A 210 26.71 15.29 -15.16
C LEU A 210 26.10 14.91 -13.80
N ASN A 211 25.89 13.60 -13.60
CA ASN A 211 25.16 12.95 -12.50
C ASN A 211 23.68 12.61 -12.77
N LEU A 212 23.35 12.12 -13.97
CA LEU A 212 22.21 11.20 -14.16
C LEU A 212 22.55 9.80 -13.56
N LYS A 213 22.99 9.76 -12.30
CA LYS A 213 23.12 8.50 -11.56
C LYS A 213 21.70 8.12 -11.16
N TRP A 214 21.22 6.95 -11.59
CA TRP A 214 20.00 6.35 -11.03
C TRP A 214 20.13 6.37 -9.51
N ASP A 215 19.29 7.16 -8.86
CA ASP A 215 19.49 7.59 -7.47
C ASP A 215 19.42 6.37 -6.54
N LEU A 216 20.43 6.14 -5.71
CA LEU A 216 20.38 5.16 -4.61
C LEU A 216 19.18 5.43 -3.68
N HIS A 217 18.65 6.65 -3.69
CA HIS A 217 17.45 7.05 -2.95
C HIS A 217 16.19 6.31 -3.40
N THR A 218 16.09 5.93 -4.69
CA THR A 218 14.96 5.13 -5.19
C THR A 218 14.95 3.75 -4.53
N ASP A 219 16.12 3.12 -4.38
CA ASP A 219 16.26 1.86 -3.65
C ASP A 219 15.94 2.04 -2.17
N GLU A 220 16.35 3.14 -1.54
CA GLU A 220 16.07 3.41 -0.13
C GLU A 220 14.57 3.64 0.16
N ILE A 221 13.86 4.35 -0.73
CA ILE A 221 12.40 4.51 -0.68
C ILE A 221 11.70 3.18 -0.93
N VAL A 222 12.12 2.41 -1.94
CA VAL A 222 11.53 1.10 -2.24
C VAL A 222 11.75 0.15 -1.07
N MET A 223 12.96 0.08 -0.52
CA MET A 223 13.30 -0.77 0.62
C MET A 223 12.58 -0.35 1.90
N SER A 224 12.45 0.95 2.18
CA SER A 224 11.67 1.43 3.33
C SER A 224 10.18 1.17 3.18
N THR A 225 9.63 1.32 1.97
CA THR A 225 8.24 0.99 1.64
C THR A 225 7.98 -0.51 1.80
N MET A 226 8.88 -1.36 1.28
CA MET A 226 8.80 -2.81 1.45
C MET A 226 8.88 -3.21 2.93
N LYS A 227 9.76 -2.57 3.71
CA LYS A 227 9.87 -2.80 5.17
C LYS A 227 8.57 -2.47 5.88
N GLN A 228 7.97 -1.29 5.61
CA GLN A 228 6.70 -0.89 6.21
C GLN A 228 5.55 -1.81 5.80
N MET A 229 5.44 -2.16 4.50
CA MET A 229 4.43 -3.10 4.01
C MET A 229 4.56 -4.47 4.68
N ASN A 230 5.77 -4.98 4.86
CA ASN A 230 6.00 -6.26 5.54
C ASN A 230 5.57 -6.18 7.00
N SER A 231 5.91 -5.11 7.72
CA SER A 231 5.44 -4.90 9.10
C SER A 231 3.91 -4.85 9.18
N THR A 232 3.25 -4.16 8.26
CA THR A 232 1.77 -4.11 8.21
C THR A 232 1.16 -5.49 7.93
N ARG A 233 1.74 -6.28 7.02
CA ARG A 233 1.26 -7.64 6.72
C ARG A 233 1.38 -8.58 7.93
N VAL A 234 2.47 -8.48 8.68
CA VAL A 234 2.67 -9.25 9.91
C VAL A 234 1.62 -8.88 10.96
N LEU A 235 1.38 -7.58 11.17
CA LEU A 235 0.33 -7.11 12.09
C LEU A 235 -1.06 -7.60 11.68
N ARG A 236 -1.39 -7.57 10.38
CA ARG A 236 -2.66 -8.10 9.87
C ARG A 236 -2.84 -9.58 10.18
N CYS A 237 -1.79 -10.38 9.96
CA CYS A 237 -1.81 -11.82 10.26
C CYS A 237 -2.03 -12.08 11.75
N TYR A 238 -1.35 -11.34 12.62
CA TYR A 238 -1.53 -11.45 14.07
C TYR A 238 -2.95 -11.11 14.52
N ILE A 239 -3.54 -10.04 13.96
CA ILE A 239 -4.94 -9.66 14.21
C ILE A 239 -5.90 -10.76 13.73
N ASP A 240 -5.69 -11.30 12.52
CA ASP A 240 -6.54 -12.36 11.98
C ASP A 240 -6.50 -13.63 12.85
N ASN A 241 -5.35 -13.96 13.44
CA ASN A 241 -5.22 -15.08 14.38
C ASN A 241 -5.99 -14.82 15.69
N ILE A 242 -5.82 -13.65 16.30
CA ILE A 242 -6.57 -13.28 17.52
C ILE A 242 -8.08 -13.33 17.27
N LEU A 243 -8.55 -12.78 16.14
CA LEU A 243 -9.97 -12.78 15.80
C LEU A 243 -10.52 -14.20 15.59
N LYS A 244 -9.72 -15.12 15.02
CA LYS A 244 -10.09 -16.53 14.87
C LYS A 244 -10.16 -17.25 16.22
N GLU A 245 -9.20 -17.02 17.12
CA GLU A 245 -9.22 -17.59 18.48
C GLU A 245 -10.44 -17.12 19.27
N ILE A 246 -10.76 -15.82 19.23
CA ILE A 246 -11.96 -15.26 19.88
C ILE A 246 -13.23 -15.90 19.31
N ASN A 247 -13.30 -16.13 17.99
CA ASN A 247 -14.44 -16.78 17.35
C ASN A 247 -14.60 -18.24 17.80
N ILE A 248 -13.50 -18.98 17.94
CA ILE A 248 -13.50 -20.35 18.47
C ILE A 248 -14.05 -20.37 19.90
N THR A 249 -13.51 -19.55 20.80
CA THR A 249 -13.97 -19.45 22.19
C THR A 249 -15.46 -19.11 22.28
N ARG A 250 -15.94 -18.23 21.39
CA ARG A 250 -17.37 -17.89 21.30
C ARG A 250 -18.22 -19.06 20.84
N LEU A 251 -17.77 -19.84 19.86
CA LEU A 251 -18.46 -21.04 19.40
C LEU A 251 -18.54 -22.10 20.50
N GLU A 252 -17.45 -22.34 21.22
CA GLU A 252 -17.41 -23.27 22.37
C GLU A 252 -18.41 -22.87 23.46
N LYS A 253 -18.45 -21.58 23.81
CA LYS A 253 -19.42 -21.06 24.78
C LYS A 253 -20.86 -21.27 24.32
N ASN A 254 -21.16 -20.97 23.05
CA ASN A 254 -22.50 -21.17 22.48
C ASN A 254 -22.91 -22.64 22.50
N ILE A 255 -22.00 -23.57 22.24
CA ILE A 255 -22.26 -25.01 22.31
C ILE A 255 -22.61 -25.39 23.75
N ALA A 256 -21.80 -24.99 24.73
CA ALA A 256 -22.02 -25.29 26.15
C ALA A 256 -23.39 -24.76 26.66
N GLU A 257 -23.78 -23.55 26.25
CA GLU A 257 -25.10 -22.99 26.58
C GLU A 257 -26.23 -23.84 25.98
N LYS A 258 -26.11 -24.27 24.71
CA LYS A 258 -27.11 -25.10 24.04
C LYS A 258 -27.19 -26.51 24.61
N GLU A 259 -26.07 -27.08 25.04
CA GLU A 259 -26.04 -28.35 25.78
C GLU A 259 -26.73 -28.23 27.14
N GLY A 260 -26.59 -27.09 27.82
CA GLY A 260 -27.34 -26.78 29.05
C GLY A 260 -28.86 -26.78 28.83
N PHE A 261 -29.34 -26.13 27.76
CA PHE A 261 -30.76 -26.16 27.40
C PHE A 261 -31.24 -27.56 27.02
N LEU A 262 -30.41 -28.33 26.31
CA LEU A 262 -30.71 -29.71 25.95
C LEU A 262 -30.83 -30.62 27.18
N ALA A 263 -29.93 -30.48 28.15
CA ALA A 263 -29.96 -31.23 29.41
C ALA A 263 -31.23 -30.92 30.23
N LEU A 264 -31.62 -29.64 30.28
CA LEU A 264 -32.86 -29.22 30.92
C LEU A 264 -34.09 -29.83 30.25
N ALA A 265 -34.17 -29.78 28.91
CA ALA A 265 -35.27 -30.36 28.15
C ALA A 265 -35.35 -31.89 28.34
N HIS A 266 -34.21 -32.59 28.31
CA HIS A 266 -34.14 -34.02 28.62
C HIS A 266 -34.60 -34.35 30.04
N THR A 267 -34.18 -33.58 31.04
CA THR A 267 -34.61 -33.77 32.45
C THR A 267 -36.11 -33.56 32.60
N ARG A 268 -36.68 -32.53 31.96
CA ARG A 268 -38.12 -32.27 31.94
C ARG A 268 -38.89 -33.41 31.30
N LEU A 269 -38.40 -33.93 30.17
CA LEU A 269 -39.00 -35.08 29.50
C LEU A 269 -38.93 -36.34 30.39
N GLY A 270 -37.78 -36.60 31.00
CA GLY A 270 -37.57 -37.72 31.92
C GLY A 270 -38.52 -37.67 33.12
N ASN A 271 -38.70 -36.51 33.75
CA ASN A 271 -39.65 -36.36 34.86
C ASN A 271 -41.09 -36.68 34.44
N ARG A 272 -41.48 -36.36 33.20
CA ARG A 272 -42.82 -36.64 32.67
C ARG A 272 -43.05 -38.13 32.41
N CYS A 273 -41.99 -38.89 32.08
CA CYS A 273 -42.05 -40.35 31.97
C CYS A 273 -42.37 -41.07 33.29
N HIS A 274 -42.28 -40.39 34.43
CA HIS A 274 -42.58 -40.95 35.77
C HIS A 274 -44.01 -40.67 36.23
N ARG A 275 -44.87 -40.07 35.40
CA ARG A 275 -46.26 -39.81 35.76
C ARG A 275 -47.03 -41.13 35.94
N PRO A 276 -47.76 -41.33 37.05
CA PRO A 276 -48.45 -42.59 37.31
C PRO A 276 -49.75 -42.73 36.50
N ASN A 277 -50.06 -43.97 36.11
CA ASN A 277 -51.34 -44.37 35.54
C ASN A 277 -51.78 -43.54 34.32
N LEU A 278 -52.99 -42.94 34.40
CA LEU A 278 -53.65 -42.21 33.31
C LEU A 278 -53.01 -40.83 33.03
N GLU A 279 -52.15 -40.32 33.92
CA GLU A 279 -51.46 -39.04 33.76
C GLU A 279 -50.24 -39.12 32.82
N LEU A 280 -49.83 -40.34 32.41
CA LEU A 280 -48.79 -40.58 31.41
C LEU A 280 -49.32 -40.35 30.00
N THR A 281 -49.63 -39.09 29.69
CA THR A 281 -50.22 -38.67 28.41
C THR A 281 -49.19 -37.98 27.52
N ARG A 282 -49.18 -38.31 26.22
CA ARG A 282 -48.45 -37.56 25.18
C ARG A 282 -49.17 -36.26 24.81
N ASP A 283 -49.34 -35.42 25.82
CA ASP A 283 -50.01 -34.13 25.69
C ASP A 283 -49.19 -33.15 24.82
N GLN A 284 -49.76 -31.97 24.60
CA GLN A 284 -49.13 -30.93 23.78
C GLN A 284 -47.77 -30.48 24.35
N VAL A 285 -47.57 -30.55 25.66
CA VAL A 285 -46.32 -30.15 26.33
C VAL A 285 -45.23 -31.19 26.08
N GLU A 286 -45.57 -32.48 26.14
CA GLU A 286 -44.67 -33.58 25.75
C GLU A 286 -44.19 -33.40 24.30
N GLN A 287 -45.12 -33.17 23.37
CA GLN A 287 -44.80 -32.99 21.94
C GLN A 287 -43.88 -31.79 21.71
N LYS A 288 -44.13 -30.66 22.38
CA LYS A 288 -43.27 -29.47 22.30
C LYS A 288 -41.87 -29.70 22.87
N LEU A 289 -41.75 -30.43 23.99
CA LEU A 289 -40.44 -30.77 24.57
C LEU A 289 -39.65 -31.73 23.66
N VAL A 290 -40.30 -32.70 23.02
CA VAL A 290 -39.64 -33.59 22.03
C VAL A 290 -39.14 -32.78 20.84
N GLN A 291 -39.95 -31.84 20.33
CA GLN A 291 -39.55 -30.96 19.23
C GLN A 291 -38.39 -30.04 19.63
N GLU A 292 -38.44 -29.45 20.83
CA GLU A 292 -37.37 -28.61 21.39
C GLU A 292 -36.04 -29.37 21.49
N VAL A 293 -36.06 -30.61 21.98
CA VAL A 293 -34.88 -31.49 22.02
C VAL A 293 -34.32 -31.74 20.61
N TYR A 294 -35.20 -32.00 19.63
CA TYR A 294 -34.79 -32.22 18.25
C TYR A 294 -34.13 -30.97 17.64
N ASP A 295 -34.73 -29.80 17.81
CA ASP A 295 -34.24 -28.53 17.24
C ASP A 295 -32.92 -28.08 17.89
N ILE A 296 -32.79 -28.24 19.21
CA ILE A 296 -31.54 -27.93 19.93
C ILE A 296 -30.43 -28.88 19.48
N ARG A 297 -30.69 -30.19 19.31
CA ARG A 297 -29.70 -31.15 18.81
C ARG A 297 -29.19 -30.81 17.42
N GLN A 298 -30.09 -30.41 16.51
CA GLN A 298 -29.70 -29.97 15.16
C GLN A 298 -28.82 -28.71 15.21
N THR A 299 -29.14 -27.79 16.12
CA THR A 299 -28.35 -26.56 16.31
C THR A 299 -26.96 -26.85 16.86
N VAL A 300 -26.85 -27.71 17.88
CA VAL A 300 -25.56 -28.15 18.45
C VAL A 300 -24.71 -28.86 17.40
N ALA A 301 -25.30 -29.75 16.60
CA ALA A 301 -24.58 -30.47 15.54
C ALA A 301 -23.97 -29.51 14.50
N LYS A 302 -24.72 -28.49 14.08
CA LYS A 302 -24.22 -27.45 13.15
C LYS A 302 -23.08 -26.63 13.77
N LEU A 303 -23.24 -26.18 15.01
CA LEU A 303 -22.21 -25.41 15.71
C LEU A 303 -20.92 -26.22 15.89
N GLN A 304 -21.04 -27.52 16.22
CA GLN A 304 -19.90 -28.43 16.36
C GLN A 304 -19.17 -28.63 15.03
N GLN A 305 -19.91 -28.74 13.91
CA GLN A 305 -19.31 -28.81 12.58
C GLN A 305 -18.49 -27.55 12.27
N THR A 306 -19.07 -26.37 12.48
CA THR A 306 -18.38 -25.08 12.24
C THR A 306 -17.15 -24.92 13.15
N LEU A 307 -17.22 -25.36 14.41
CA LEU A 307 -16.08 -25.36 15.33
C LEU A 307 -14.95 -26.26 14.82
N ASN A 308 -15.28 -27.45 14.32
CA ASN A 308 -14.29 -28.38 13.78
C ASN A 308 -13.59 -27.82 12.52
N GLU A 309 -14.33 -27.16 11.63
CA GLU A 309 -13.80 -26.49 10.44
C GLU A 309 -12.88 -25.31 10.82
N ALA A 310 -13.27 -24.51 11.82
CA ALA A 310 -12.45 -23.42 12.34
C ALA A 310 -11.13 -23.93 12.96
N HIS A 311 -11.19 -24.99 13.77
CA HIS A 311 -10.01 -25.64 14.33
C HIS A 311 -9.08 -26.25 13.26
N ALA A 312 -9.65 -26.89 12.23
CA ALA A 312 -8.85 -27.44 11.13
C ALA A 312 -8.11 -26.34 10.37
N THR A 313 -8.78 -25.22 10.11
CA THR A 313 -8.19 -24.05 9.43
C THR A 313 -7.07 -23.44 10.27
N LEU A 314 -7.28 -23.27 11.58
CA LEU A 314 -6.25 -22.71 12.47
C LEU A 314 -5.00 -23.60 12.51
N ARG A 315 -5.17 -24.92 12.63
CA ARG A 315 -4.04 -25.88 12.60
C ARG A 315 -3.25 -25.81 11.29
N TYR A 316 -3.94 -25.73 10.16
CA TYR A 316 -3.29 -25.60 8.85
C TYR A 316 -2.45 -24.33 8.75
N LEU A 317 -2.98 -23.19 9.21
CA LEU A 317 -2.28 -21.91 9.18
C LEU A 317 -1.06 -21.89 10.09
N LEU A 318 -1.16 -22.47 11.29
CA LEU A 318 -0.02 -22.61 12.20
C LEU A 318 1.08 -23.49 11.60
N SER A 319 0.72 -24.59 10.95
CA SER A 319 1.70 -25.45 10.25
C SER A 319 2.39 -24.70 9.11
N MET A 320 1.65 -23.91 8.34
CA MET A 320 2.20 -23.10 7.26
C MET A 320 3.13 -22.00 7.79
N GLN A 321 2.79 -21.39 8.93
CA GLN A 321 3.64 -20.39 9.59
C GLN A 321 5.00 -21.01 9.97
N ILE A 322 5.00 -22.16 10.63
CA ILE A 322 6.24 -22.86 11.03
C ILE A 322 7.09 -23.18 9.81
N GLN A 323 6.48 -23.69 8.73
CA GLN A 323 7.20 -23.99 7.48
C GLN A 323 7.85 -22.74 6.87
N LEU A 324 7.13 -21.62 6.84
CA LEU A 324 7.65 -20.37 6.30
C LEU A 324 8.77 -19.79 7.18
N GLU A 325 8.68 -19.92 8.50
CA GLU A 325 9.74 -19.52 9.43
C GLU A 325 11.01 -20.36 9.21
N GLU A 326 10.86 -21.67 8.98
CA GLU A 326 11.97 -22.56 8.65
C GLU A 326 12.61 -22.20 7.31
N ASP A 327 11.81 -21.96 6.26
CA ASP A 327 12.29 -21.53 4.94
C ASP A 327 13.03 -20.18 5.01
N ILE A 328 12.52 -19.22 5.80
CA ILE A 328 13.19 -17.94 6.04
C ILE A 328 14.53 -18.18 6.74
N ASN A 329 14.57 -19.04 7.75
CA ASN A 329 15.80 -19.35 8.48
C ASN A 329 16.85 -20.00 7.56
N ILE A 330 16.45 -20.95 6.71
CA ILE A 330 17.32 -21.56 5.71
C ILE A 330 17.90 -20.50 4.78
N LYS A 331 17.06 -19.65 4.19
CA LYS A 331 17.50 -18.59 3.26
C LYS A 331 18.38 -17.54 3.93
N THR A 332 18.06 -17.16 5.16
CA THR A 332 18.87 -16.23 5.96
C THR A 332 20.26 -16.82 6.21
N ASN A 333 20.34 -18.11 6.51
CA ASN A 333 21.61 -18.80 6.67
C ASN A 333 22.40 -18.91 5.35
N THR A 334 21.73 -19.20 4.22
CA THR A 334 22.37 -19.22 2.89
C THR A 334 22.96 -17.85 2.54
N LEU A 335 22.19 -16.77 2.71
CA LEU A 335 22.66 -15.40 2.45
C LEU A 335 23.84 -15.03 3.34
N LYS A 336 23.81 -15.40 4.62
CA LYS A 336 24.93 -15.18 5.54
C LYS A 336 26.21 -15.88 5.04
N ILE A 337 26.12 -17.13 4.59
CA ILE A 337 27.26 -17.87 4.05
C ILE A 337 27.80 -17.17 2.81
N ASP A 338 26.94 -16.85 1.84
CA ASP A 338 27.37 -16.29 0.56
C ASP A 338 27.91 -14.86 0.71
N GLU A 339 27.19 -13.97 1.40
CA GLU A 339 27.51 -12.55 1.49
C GLU A 339 28.60 -12.24 2.52
N ILE A 340 28.65 -12.96 3.64
CA ILE A 340 29.62 -12.70 4.69
C ILE A 340 30.80 -13.64 4.54
N GLU A 341 30.58 -14.95 4.58
CA GLU A 341 31.67 -15.92 4.68
C GLU A 341 32.44 -16.06 3.35
N CYS A 342 31.74 -16.32 2.24
CA CYS A 342 32.37 -16.51 0.93
C CYS A 342 33.01 -15.23 0.38
N MET A 343 32.36 -14.06 0.54
CA MET A 343 32.93 -12.79 0.08
C MET A 343 34.15 -12.38 0.91
N THR A 344 34.15 -12.59 2.23
CA THR A 344 35.32 -12.35 3.08
C THR A 344 36.50 -13.24 2.67
N LEU A 345 36.24 -14.52 2.39
CA LEU A 345 37.26 -15.45 1.88
C LEU A 345 37.77 -15.08 0.48
N ARG A 346 36.91 -14.55 -0.39
CA ARG A 346 37.36 -14.05 -1.71
C ARG A 346 38.22 -12.80 -1.62
N GLN A 347 37.95 -11.91 -0.66
CA GLN A 347 38.73 -10.70 -0.44
C GLN A 347 40.14 -10.98 0.08
N SER A 348 40.38 -12.14 0.72
CA SER A 348 41.71 -12.53 1.22
C SER A 348 42.61 -13.18 0.16
N LEU A 349 42.11 -13.39 -1.07
CA LEU A 349 42.92 -13.90 -2.19
C LEU A 349 43.93 -12.85 -2.65
N ASN A 350 45.21 -13.06 -2.32
CA ASN A 350 46.32 -12.23 -2.77
C ASN A 350 46.92 -12.79 -4.07
N TYR A 351 46.64 -12.11 -5.20
CA TYR A 351 47.09 -12.51 -6.53
C TYR A 351 48.55 -12.09 -6.87
N HIS A 352 49.32 -11.59 -5.89
CA HIS A 352 50.68 -11.07 -6.10
C HIS A 352 51.77 -11.89 -5.39
N ALA A 353 51.50 -13.14 -5.04
CA ALA A 353 52.44 -14.02 -4.32
C ALA A 353 53.37 -14.86 -5.23
N TYR A 354 53.78 -14.34 -6.39
CA TYR A 354 54.81 -14.95 -7.24
C TYR A 354 55.92 -13.98 -7.57
#